data_AF-A0A429E349-F1
#
_entry.id   AF-A0A429E349-F1
#
_cell.length_a   1.000
_cell.length_b   1.000
_cell.length_c   1.000
_cell.angle_alpha   90.00
_cell.angle_beta   90.00
_cell.angle_gamma   90.00
#
_symmetry.space_group_name_H-M   'P 1'
#
loop_
_entity.id
_entity.type
_entity.pdbx_description
1 polymer ?
#
loop_
_entity_poly.entity_id
_entity_poly.type
_entity_poly.pdbx_seq_one_letter_code
_entity_poly.pdbx_strand_id
1 'polypeptide(L)'
;MQLPDDQIRAGHIPADLYRQLPPGTDLRRVVIVQQAPRSYTGPIVLTLVVVTGSVAVLLVVAFLVQVIAGAAVAVLSATGGLTYTIKRTSKRKHLSSK
;
A
#
# COMPACT_ATOMS: atom_id res chain seq x y z
N MET A 1 19.16 3.42 18.17
CA MET A 1 20.47 3.86 18.69
C MET A 1 21.47 3.87 17.53
N GLN A 2 21.62 5.03 16.86
CA GLN A 2 22.61 5.27 15.80
C GLN A 2 23.89 5.89 16.41
N LEU A 3 24.44 5.19 17.41
CA LEU A 3 25.60 5.67 18.18
C LEU A 3 26.78 6.18 17.31
N PRO A 4 27.12 5.59 16.15
CA PRO A 4 28.25 6.05 15.35
C PRO A 4 27.98 7.38 14.63
N ASP A 5 26.78 7.55 14.06
CA ASP A 5 26.41 8.74 13.29
C ASP A 5 26.32 9.97 14.21
N ASP A 6 25.77 9.77 15.40
CA ASP A 6 25.65 10.82 16.42
C ASP A 6 27.02 11.24 16.97
N GLN A 7 27.96 10.29 17.15
CA GLN A 7 29.33 10.57 17.59
C GLN A 7 30.13 11.34 16.52
N ILE A 8 29.99 10.98 15.25
CA ILE A 8 30.67 11.70 14.16
C ILE A 8 30.10 13.11 14.00
N ARG A 9 28.77 13.28 14.14
CA ARG A 9 28.12 14.61 14.17
C ARG A 9 28.56 15.46 15.36
N ALA A 10 28.90 14.84 16.49
CA ALA A 10 29.45 15.49 17.67
C ALA A 10 30.98 15.72 17.59
N GLY A 11 31.60 15.51 16.43
CA GLY A 11 33.04 15.70 16.22
C GLY A 11 33.91 14.68 16.95
N HIS A 12 33.32 13.60 17.48
CA HIS A 12 34.05 12.51 18.13
C HIS A 12 34.43 11.44 17.10
N ILE A 13 35.65 10.96 17.20
CA ILE A 13 36.13 9.82 16.41
C ILE A 13 35.56 8.54 17.02
N PRO A 14 34.78 7.73 16.28
CA PRO A 14 34.21 6.50 16.80
C PRO A 14 35.30 5.53 17.28
N ALA A 15 35.04 4.84 18.40
CA ALA A 15 35.99 3.89 19.00
C ALA A 15 36.43 2.77 18.03
N ASP A 16 35.58 2.43 17.05
CA ASP A 16 35.88 1.42 16.04
C ASP A 16 36.88 1.93 14.99
N LEU A 17 36.88 3.24 14.72
CA LEU A 17 37.77 3.90 13.77
C LEU A 17 39.16 4.10 14.39
N TYR A 18 39.24 4.29 15.71
CA TYR A 18 40.48 4.28 16.49
C TYR A 18 41.32 3.02 16.28
N ARG A 19 40.68 1.85 16.11
CA ARG A 19 41.38 0.57 15.91
C ARG A 19 41.91 0.36 14.49
N GLN A 20 41.40 1.14 13.53
CA GLN A 20 41.79 1.06 12.12
C GLN A 20 42.85 2.11 11.74
N LEU A 21 43.15 3.05 12.65
CA LEU A 21 44.16 4.07 12.46
C LEU A 21 45.58 3.48 12.62
N PRO A 22 46.50 3.76 11.68
CA PRO A 22 47.89 3.34 11.81
C PRO A 22 48.54 3.89 13.09
N PRO A 23 49.41 3.11 13.76
CA PRO A 23 50.11 3.58 14.95
C PRO A 23 50.98 4.80 14.63
N GLY A 24 50.91 5.83 15.48
CA GLY A 24 51.60 7.11 15.28
C GLY A 24 50.81 8.18 14.51
N THR A 25 49.55 7.91 14.15
CA THR A 25 48.67 8.90 13.50
C THR A 25 48.21 9.98 14.50
N ASP A 26 48.48 11.25 14.20
CA ASP A 26 48.00 12.38 15.00
C ASP A 26 46.49 12.58 14.81
N LEU A 27 45.73 12.28 15.85
CA LEU A 27 44.26 12.36 15.91
C LEU A 27 43.73 13.76 15.66
N ARG A 28 44.54 14.81 15.90
CA ARG A 28 44.16 16.20 15.63
C ARG A 28 44.16 16.56 14.14
N ARG A 29 44.71 15.68 13.30
CA ARG A 29 44.92 15.92 11.86
C ARG A 29 44.22 14.89 10.97
N VAL A 30 43.38 14.02 11.54
CA VAL A 30 42.63 13.02 10.78
C VAL A 30 41.38 13.67 10.18
N VAL A 31 41.28 13.61 8.85
CA VAL A 31 40.07 14.02 8.12
C VAL A 31 39.26 12.76 7.79
N ILE A 32 38.13 12.57 8.46
CA ILE A 32 37.21 11.47 8.19
C ILE A 32 36.27 11.90 7.06
N VAL A 33 36.49 11.40 5.85
CA VAL A 33 35.59 11.64 4.73
C VAL A 33 34.44 10.64 4.82
N GLN A 34 33.25 11.11 5.20
CA GLN A 34 32.04 10.31 5.05
C GLN A 34 31.73 10.14 3.57
N GLN A 35 31.80 8.92 3.06
CA GLN A 35 31.27 8.63 1.72
C GLN A 35 29.76 8.81 1.74
N ALA A 36 29.21 9.51 0.74
CA ALA A 36 27.77 9.57 0.55
C ALA A 36 27.20 8.13 0.48
N PRO A 37 25.98 7.89 0.99
CA PRO A 37 25.38 6.57 0.98
C PRO A 37 25.44 5.98 -0.43
N ARG A 38 26.12 4.84 -0.59
CA ARG A 38 26.29 4.20 -1.91
C ARG A 38 24.98 3.73 -2.53
N SER A 39 23.90 3.67 -1.75
CA SER A 39 22.61 3.19 -2.22
C SER A 39 21.45 3.93 -1.54
N TYR A 40 20.56 4.48 -2.37
CA TYR A 40 19.27 5.06 -1.99
C TYR A 40 18.12 4.05 -2.18
N THR A 41 18.42 2.75 -2.29
CA THR A 41 17.42 1.73 -2.60
C THR A 41 16.37 1.59 -1.50
N GLY A 42 16.73 1.77 -0.23
CA GLY A 42 15.80 1.65 0.90
C GLY A 42 14.58 2.57 0.79
N PRO A 43 14.77 3.90 0.69
CA PRO A 43 13.66 4.84 0.50
C PRO A 43 12.83 4.60 -0.77
N ILE A 44 13.47 4.22 -1.87
CA ILE A 44 12.79 3.97 -3.16
C ILE A 44 11.89 2.72 -3.08
N VAL A 45 12.39 1.64 -2.47
CA VAL A 45 11.59 0.43 -2.29
C VAL A 45 10.42 0.71 -1.34
N LEU A 46 10.64 1.49 -0.29
CA LEU A 46 9.58 1.85 0.65
C LEU A 46 8.44 2.60 -0.06
N THR A 47 8.75 3.60 -0.88
CA THR A 47 7.72 4.36 -1.60
C THR A 47 6.97 3.48 -2.60
N LEU A 48 7.67 2.61 -3.33
CA LEU A 48 7.04 1.66 -4.25
C LEU A 48 6.08 0.73 -3.52
N VAL A 49 6.50 0.13 -2.40
CA VAL A 49 5.65 -0.78 -1.62
C VAL A 49 4.41 -0.07 -1.10
N VAL A 50 4.56 1.16 -0.57
CA VAL A 50 3.42 1.93 -0.05
C VAL A 50 2.45 2.29 -1.18
N VAL A 51 2.94 2.78 -2.31
CA VAL A 51 2.09 3.18 -3.44
C VAL A 51 1.37 1.98 -4.03
N THR A 52 2.11 0.91 -4.38
CA THR A 52 1.51 -0.29 -4.95
C THR A 52 0.55 -0.97 -3.98
N GLY A 53 0.91 -1.06 -2.70
CA GLY A 53 0.03 -1.60 -1.66
C GLY A 53 -1.25 -0.80 -1.50
N SER A 54 -1.16 0.54 -1.49
CA SER A 54 -2.34 1.41 -1.39
C SER A 54 -3.28 1.24 -2.59
N VAL A 55 -2.72 1.18 -3.80
CA VAL A 55 -3.52 0.94 -5.02
C VAL A 55 -4.20 -0.43 -4.96
N ALA A 56 -3.49 -1.48 -4.56
CA ALA A 56 -4.06 -2.82 -4.42
C ALA A 56 -5.23 -2.84 -3.41
N VAL A 57 -5.09 -2.19 -2.27
CA VAL A 57 -6.16 -2.08 -1.26
C VAL A 57 -7.38 -1.37 -1.86
N LEU A 58 -7.19 -0.26 -2.56
CA LEU A 58 -8.30 0.46 -3.21
C LEU A 58 -9.02 -0.41 -4.26
N LEU A 59 -8.27 -1.19 -5.05
CA LEU A 59 -8.84 -2.11 -6.03
C LEU A 59 -9.65 -3.21 -5.35
N VAL A 60 -9.17 -3.77 -4.25
CA VAL A 60 -9.92 -4.78 -3.47
C VAL A 60 -11.23 -4.20 -2.95
N VAL A 61 -11.21 -2.98 -2.39
CA VAL A 61 -12.41 -2.31 -1.93
C VAL A 61 -13.39 -2.05 -3.07
N ALA A 62 -12.91 -1.53 -4.20
CA ALA A 62 -13.73 -1.29 -5.38
C ALA A 62 -14.37 -2.57 -5.90
N PHE A 63 -13.59 -3.67 -5.95
CA PHE A 63 -14.07 -4.98 -6.35
C PHE A 63 -15.18 -5.50 -5.43
N LEU A 64 -15.00 -5.38 -4.11
CA LEU A 64 -16.04 -5.78 -3.14
C LEU A 64 -17.34 -5.01 -3.34
N VAL A 65 -17.25 -3.68 -3.53
CA VAL A 65 -18.42 -2.85 -3.81
C VAL A 65 -19.11 -3.28 -5.11
N GLN A 66 -18.34 -3.57 -6.15
CA GLN A 66 -18.88 -4.03 -7.43
C GLN A 66 -19.59 -5.38 -7.30
N VAL A 67 -19.04 -6.32 -6.52
CA VAL A 67 -19.68 -7.62 -6.24
C VAL A 67 -21.01 -7.43 -5.50
N ILE A 68 -21.04 -6.58 -4.47
CA ILE A 68 -22.27 -6.29 -3.71
C ILE A 68 -23.33 -5.64 -4.61
N ALA A 69 -22.94 -4.62 -5.38
CA ALA A 69 -23.83 -3.94 -6.31
C ALA A 69 -24.37 -4.89 -7.38
N GLY A 70 -23.49 -5.72 -7.96
CA GLY A 70 -23.87 -6.73 -8.95
C GLY A 70 -24.83 -7.76 -8.39
N ALA A 71 -24.60 -8.24 -7.17
CA ALA A 71 -25.50 -9.16 -6.48
C ALA A 71 -26.88 -8.54 -6.24
N ALA A 72 -26.94 -7.28 -5.77
CA ALA A 72 -28.20 -6.58 -5.57
C ALA A 72 -28.99 -6.41 -6.88
N VAL A 73 -28.32 -6.00 -7.96
CA VAL A 73 -28.93 -5.88 -9.29
C VAL A 73 -29.42 -7.23 -9.81
N ALA A 74 -28.65 -8.30 -9.62
CA ALA A 74 -29.04 -9.64 -10.04
C ALA A 74 -30.31 -10.12 -9.33
N VAL A 75 -30.40 -9.94 -8.01
CA VAL A 75 -31.59 -10.32 -7.21
C VAL A 75 -32.81 -9.49 -7.62
N LEU A 76 -32.67 -8.17 -7.76
CA LEU A 76 -33.76 -7.29 -8.20
C LEU A 76 -34.23 -7.60 -9.62
N SER A 77 -33.31 -7.94 -10.53
CA SER A 77 -33.65 -8.31 -11.90
C SER A 77 -34.40 -9.65 -11.93
N ALA A 78 -33.96 -10.63 -11.14
CA ALA A 78 -34.63 -11.93 -11.03
C ALA A 78 -36.04 -11.83 -10.43
N THR A 79 -36.22 -11.02 -9.37
CA THR A 79 -37.51 -10.87 -8.68
C THR A 79 -38.46 -9.88 -9.36
N GLY A 80 -37.93 -8.81 -9.97
CA GLY A 80 -38.70 -7.82 -10.73
C GLY A 80 -39.29 -8.39 -12.02
N GLY A 81 -38.53 -9.23 -12.74
CA GLY A 81 -39.03 -9.97 -13.91
C GLY A 81 -40.13 -10.98 -13.55
N LEU A 82 -40.02 -11.64 -12.39
CA LEU A 82 -41.04 -12.56 -11.88
C LEU A 82 -42.33 -11.83 -11.50
N THR A 83 -42.22 -10.71 -10.79
CA THR A 83 -43.38 -9.92 -10.33
C THR A 83 -44.17 -9.31 -11.49
N TYR A 84 -43.48 -8.78 -12.51
CA TYR A 84 -44.16 -8.25 -13.71
C TYR A 84 -44.84 -9.36 -14.54
N THR A 85 -44.23 -10.55 -14.62
CA THR A 85 -44.82 -11.72 -15.31
C THR A 85 -46.06 -12.26 -14.60
N ILE A 86 -46.03 -12.31 -13.27
CA ILE A 86 -47.18 -12.77 -12.45
C ILE A 86 -48.36 -11.77 -12.55
N LYS A 87 -48.09 -10.46 -12.45
CA LYS A 87 -49.15 -9.42 -12.60
C LYS A 87 -49.77 -9.38 -14.00
N ARG A 88 -49.00 -9.63 -15.06
CA ARG A 88 -49.52 -9.66 -16.44
C ARG A 88 -50.39 -10.90 -16.71
N THR A 89 -50.04 -12.05 -16.12
CA THR A 89 -50.81 -13.29 -16.25
C THR A 89 -52.17 -13.21 -15.53
N SER A 90 -52.22 -12.54 -14.37
CA SER A 90 -53.45 -12.40 -13.59
C SER A 90 -54.56 -11.59 -14.29
N LYS A 91 -54.21 -10.61 -15.14
CA LYS A 91 -55.21 -9.75 -15.82
C LYS A 91 -55.86 -10.35 -17.06
N ARG A 92 -55.45 -11.52 -17.56
CA ARG A 92 -55.96 -12.07 -18.85
C ARG A 92 -57.07 -13.13 -18.72
N LYS A 93 -57.66 -13.32 -17.54
CA LYS A 93 -58.60 -14.44 -17.29
C LYS A 93 -60.03 -14.06 -16.90
N HIS A 94 -60.48 -12.84 -17.14
CA HIS A 94 -61.87 -12.45 -16.87
C HIS A 94 -62.45 -11.50 -17.92
N LEU A 95 -62.40 -11.89 -19.19
CA LEU A 95 -63.07 -11.23 -20.31
C LEU A 95 -63.35 -12.26 -21.42
N SER A 96 -64.06 -13.33 -21.07
CA SER A 96 -64.84 -14.12 -22.04
C SER A 96 -65.70 -15.16 -21.30
N SER A 97 -66.96 -14.84 -21.07
CA SER A 97 -68.05 -15.67 -21.59
C SER A 97 -69.35 -14.93 -21.40
N LYS A 98 -70.07 -14.84 -22.52
CA LYS A 98 -71.52 -14.63 -22.64
C LYS A 98 -72.30 -15.50 -21.67
#